data_AF-A0A950QCN0-F1
#
_entry.id   AF-A0A950QCN0-F1
#
_cell.length_a   1.000
_cell.length_b   1.000
_cell.length_c   1.000
_cell.angle_alpha   90.00
_cell.angle_beta   90.00
_cell.angle_gamma   90.00
#
_symmetry.space_group_name_H-M   'P 1'
#
loop_
_entity.id
_entity.type
_entity.pdbx_description
1 polymer ?
#
loop_
_entity_poly.entity_id
_entity_poly.type
_entity_poly.pdbx_seq_one_letter_code
_entity_poly.pdbx_strand_id
1 'polypeptide(L)'
;YKSYLTVVGVVAGVRQQNLEEPPISEIYVPYKQHPGRASDMYLIFADSGGGAATLRAESQHLNPEVPLELKSLTDVVGESFAPSRFRSGLLASFAGLALLLALAGLYGVMSYSVAQRRSEIGVRMALGARPAEVVRLILGQGLWLVVPGVVLGAILAFASGRLFSSLVYGVKTTDPITFLGIAVMLVIVALLAMYIPARRAAGIDPMVALRSE
;
A
#
# COMPACT_ATOMS: atom_id res chain seq x y z
N TYR A 1 0.83 -27.25 48.07
CA TYR A 1 1.14 -26.36 46.93
C TYR A 1 1.76 -25.08 47.47
N LYS A 2 2.96 -24.69 47.03
CA LYS A 2 3.54 -23.40 47.41
C LYS A 2 2.76 -22.30 46.66
N SER A 3 2.21 -21.33 47.39
CA SER A 3 1.38 -20.25 46.83
C SER A 3 2.18 -19.14 46.13
N TYR A 4 3.46 -19.36 45.82
CA TYR A 4 4.33 -18.37 45.20
C TYR A 4 5.17 -18.99 44.08
N LEU A 5 5.35 -18.24 43.00
CA LEU A 5 6.27 -18.57 41.90
C LEU A 5 7.59 -17.80 42.10
N THR A 6 8.72 -18.47 41.86
CA THR A 6 10.04 -17.83 41.91
C THR A 6 10.47 -17.48 40.49
N VAL A 7 10.83 -16.22 40.24
CA VAL A 7 11.36 -15.79 38.94
C VAL A 7 12.80 -16.28 38.82
N VAL A 8 13.05 -17.18 37.86
CA VAL A 8 14.39 -17.75 37.59
C VAL A 8 15.10 -17.09 36.41
N GLY A 9 14.39 -16.27 35.64
CA GLY A 9 14.94 -15.58 34.47
C GLY A 9 13.90 -14.68 33.81
N VAL A 10 14.38 -13.78 32.95
CA VAL A 10 13.56 -12.90 32.11
C VAL A 10 14.01 -13.09 30.66
N VAL A 11 13.05 -13.32 29.77
CA VAL A 11 13.28 -13.45 28.33
C VAL A 11 12.80 -12.20 27.60
N ALA A 12 13.31 -11.97 26.39
CA ALA A 12 12.80 -10.89 25.55
C ALA A 12 11.33 -11.13 25.19
N GLY A 13 10.55 -10.05 25.09
CA GLY A 13 9.13 -10.13 24.75
C GLY A 13 8.91 -10.74 23.37
N VAL A 14 8.09 -11.78 23.29
CA VAL A 14 7.72 -12.46 22.05
C VAL A 14 6.36 -11.94 21.57
N ARG A 15 6.24 -11.67 20.27
CA ARG A 15 4.97 -11.25 19.65
C ARG A 15 4.17 -12.50 19.27
N GLN A 16 3.28 -12.92 20.16
CA GLN A 16 2.63 -14.22 20.08
C GLN A 16 1.30 -14.23 19.30
N GLN A 17 0.58 -13.09 19.26
CA GLN A 17 -0.73 -12.98 18.61
C GLN A 17 -0.67 -12.32 17.23
N ASN A 18 0.11 -11.23 17.11
CA ASN A 18 0.29 -10.52 15.85
C ASN A 18 1.66 -9.84 15.84
N LEU A 19 2.28 -9.74 14.66
CA LEU A 19 3.57 -9.04 14.50
C LEU A 19 3.43 -7.53 14.72
N GLU A 20 2.22 -6.97 14.60
CA GLU A 20 1.96 -5.53 14.70
C GLU A 20 1.72 -5.05 16.15
N GLU A 21 1.35 -5.95 17.05
CA GLU A 21 1.00 -5.62 18.44
C GLU A 21 2.21 -5.76 19.39
N PRO A 22 2.27 -4.93 20.46
CA PRO A 22 3.31 -5.08 21.47
C PRO A 22 3.19 -6.43 22.19
N PRO A 23 4.30 -7.02 22.65
CA PRO A 23 4.26 -8.23 23.46
C PRO A 23 3.37 -8.03 24.69
N ILE A 24 2.42 -8.93 24.89
CA ILE A 24 1.61 -8.98 26.11
C ILE A 24 2.42 -9.59 27.25
N SER A 25 2.07 -9.27 28.49
CA SER A 25 2.72 -9.85 29.66
C SER A 25 2.48 -11.36 29.72
N GLU A 26 3.55 -12.15 29.60
CA GLU A 26 3.51 -13.60 29.61
C GLU A 26 4.47 -14.17 30.66
N ILE A 27 4.08 -15.28 31.29
CA ILE A 27 4.92 -16.01 32.23
C ILE A 27 5.11 -17.44 31.73
N TYR A 28 6.37 -17.87 31.63
CA TYR A 28 6.72 -19.25 31.28
C TYR A 28 6.90 -20.05 32.56
N VAL A 29 6.09 -21.11 32.73
CA VAL A 29 6.17 -21.99 33.89
C VAL A 29 6.49 -23.41 33.42
N PRO A 30 7.43 -24.13 34.06
CA PRO A 30 7.71 -25.51 33.71
C PRO A 30 6.46 -26.37 33.84
N TYR A 31 6.11 -27.11 32.77
CA TYR A 31 4.91 -27.96 32.73
C TYR A 31 4.83 -28.94 33.92
N LYS A 32 5.97 -29.54 34.30
CA LYS A 32 6.05 -30.47 35.44
C LYS A 32 5.68 -29.84 36.80
N GLN A 33 5.85 -28.53 36.95
CA GLN A 33 5.56 -27.81 38.20
C GLN A 33 4.14 -27.26 38.22
N HIS A 34 3.57 -26.99 37.05
CA HIS A 34 2.22 -26.46 36.91
C HIS A 34 1.47 -27.12 35.75
N PRO A 35 1.08 -28.40 35.89
CA PRO A 35 0.41 -29.18 34.83
C PRO A 35 -1.07 -28.78 34.63
N GLY A 36 -1.40 -27.49 34.78
CA GLY A 36 -2.72 -26.93 34.50
C GLY A 36 -3.13 -27.11 33.04
N ARG A 37 -4.29 -26.55 32.65
CA ARG A 37 -4.94 -26.67 31.32
C ARG A 37 -4.04 -26.26 30.14
N ALA A 38 -3.03 -27.05 29.81
CA ALA A 38 -2.43 -27.05 28.50
C ALA A 38 -3.45 -27.70 27.57
N SER A 39 -4.26 -26.89 26.90
CA SER A 39 -5.17 -27.34 25.85
C SER A 39 -4.39 -27.82 24.62
N ASP A 40 -3.22 -27.21 24.38
CA ASP A 40 -2.46 -27.37 23.15
C ASP A 40 -1.00 -27.71 23.45
N MET A 41 -0.48 -28.72 22.75
CA MET A 41 0.92 -29.12 22.82
C MET A 41 1.55 -28.98 21.43
N TYR A 42 2.58 -28.14 21.35
CA TYR A 42 3.31 -27.92 20.11
C TYR A 42 4.60 -28.73 20.09
N LEU A 43 4.84 -29.41 18.98
CA LEU A 43 6.05 -30.17 18.73
C LEU A 43 6.74 -29.56 17.50
N ILE A 44 7.95 -29.05 17.69
CA ILE A 44 8.77 -28.46 16.63
C ILE A 44 9.91 -29.44 16.36
N PHE A 45 10.04 -29.86 15.10
CA PHE A 45 11.09 -30.75 14.65
C PHE A 45 11.60 -30.27 13.29
N ALA A 46 12.86 -30.57 12.99
CA ALA A 46 13.41 -30.32 11.66
C ALA A 46 12.96 -31.44 10.71
N ASP A 47 12.27 -31.09 9.63
CA ASP A 47 11.86 -32.03 8.59
C ASP A 47 12.79 -31.89 7.37
N SER A 48 13.48 -32.96 6.99
CA SER A 48 14.27 -33.04 5.76
C SER A 48 13.47 -33.49 4.54
N GLY A 49 12.16 -33.68 4.70
CA GLY A 49 11.21 -34.11 3.66
C GLY A 49 10.50 -35.40 4.06
N GLY A 50 9.16 -35.38 4.05
CA GLY A 50 8.31 -36.55 4.29
C GLY A 50 7.96 -36.81 5.76
N GLY A 51 8.60 -36.13 6.72
CA GLY A 51 8.35 -36.31 8.16
C GLY A 51 6.91 -36.00 8.56
N ALA A 52 6.29 -34.99 7.94
CA ALA A 52 4.88 -34.69 8.19
C ALA A 52 3.92 -35.83 7.78
N ALA A 53 4.21 -36.54 6.69
CA ALA A 53 3.38 -37.66 6.25
C ALA A 53 3.54 -38.87 7.19
N THR A 54 4.78 -39.16 7.60
CA THR A 54 5.09 -40.23 8.55
C THR A 54 4.46 -39.99 9.92
N LEU A 55 4.55 -38.76 10.45
CA LEU A 55 3.94 -38.39 11.73
C LEU A 55 2.42 -38.47 11.69
N ARG A 56 1.80 -38.07 10.57
CA ARG A 56 0.35 -38.22 10.38
C ARG A 56 -0.06 -39.69 10.41
N ALA A 57 0.66 -40.55 9.69
CA ALA A 57 0.38 -41.98 9.65
C ALA A 57 0.52 -42.62 11.05
N GLU A 58 1.59 -42.28 11.77
CA GLU A 58 1.85 -42.88 13.08
C GLU A 58 0.91 -42.37 14.17
N SER A 59 0.52 -41.10 14.11
CA SER A 59 -0.50 -40.56 15.02
C SER A 59 -1.87 -41.19 14.78
N GLN A 60 -2.26 -41.40 13.52
CA GLN A 60 -3.52 -42.08 13.20
C GLN A 60 -3.53 -43.53 13.68
N HIS A 61 -2.37 -44.19 13.69
CA HIS A 61 -2.23 -45.54 14.20
C HIS A 61 -2.31 -45.59 15.73
N LEU A 62 -1.70 -44.63 16.43
CA LEU A 62 -1.68 -44.58 17.90
C LEU A 62 -3.01 -44.11 18.49
N ASN A 63 -3.61 -43.06 17.92
CA ASN A 63 -4.89 -42.54 18.38
C ASN A 63 -5.61 -41.73 17.27
N PRO A 64 -6.63 -42.30 16.61
CA PRO A 64 -7.40 -41.62 15.57
C PRO A 64 -8.18 -40.38 16.06
N GLU A 65 -8.44 -40.26 17.36
CA GLU A 65 -9.25 -39.18 17.93
C GLU A 65 -8.44 -37.91 18.21
N VAL A 66 -7.11 -37.94 18.07
CA VAL A 66 -6.26 -36.76 18.29
C VAL A 66 -6.25 -35.90 17.02
N PRO A 67 -6.81 -34.68 17.04
CA PRO A 67 -6.72 -33.76 15.92
C PRO A 67 -5.27 -33.28 15.81
N LEU A 68 -4.55 -33.79 14.81
CA LEU A 68 -3.15 -33.46 14.59
C LEU A 68 -3.02 -32.49 13.41
N GLU A 69 -2.77 -31.22 13.70
CA GLU A 69 -2.56 -30.17 12.71
C GLU A 69 -1.07 -30.03 12.40
N LEU A 70 -0.63 -30.57 11.26
CA LEU A 70 0.74 -30.43 10.76
C LEU A 70 0.81 -29.20 9.86
N LYS A 71 1.52 -28.17 10.30
CA LYS A 71 1.87 -27.00 9.49
C LYS A 71 3.37 -26.81 9.45
N SER A 72 3.88 -26.43 8.28
CA SER A 72 5.26 -25.96 8.20
C SER A 72 5.37 -24.61 8.92
N LEU A 73 6.53 -24.33 9.52
CA LEU A 73 6.77 -22.99 10.12
C LEU A 73 6.60 -21.88 9.07
N THR A 74 6.89 -22.16 7.81
CA THR A 74 6.63 -21.24 6.68
C THR A 74 5.14 -20.97 6.48
N ASP A 75 4.27 -21.97 6.63
CA ASP A 75 2.82 -21.79 6.49
C ASP A 75 2.23 -21.05 7.71
N VAL A 76 2.68 -21.37 8.92
CA VAL A 76 2.27 -20.67 10.15
C VAL A 76 2.63 -19.18 10.09
N VAL A 77 3.84 -18.87 9.62
CA VAL A 77 4.27 -17.49 9.38
C VAL A 77 3.48 -16.86 8.23
N GLY A 78 3.22 -17.61 7.15
CA GLY A 78 2.44 -17.15 6.00
C GLY A 78 0.99 -16.77 6.33
N GLU A 79 0.31 -17.58 7.15
CA GLU A 79 -1.05 -17.31 7.64
C GLU A 79 -1.12 -16.03 8.47
N SER A 80 -0.06 -15.70 9.21
CA SER A 80 0.04 -14.45 9.97
C SER A 80 0.02 -13.19 9.07
N PHE A 81 0.38 -13.32 7.78
CA PHE A 81 0.31 -12.22 6.81
C PHE A 81 -0.98 -12.17 5.98
N ALA A 82 -1.81 -13.23 6.00
CA ALA A 82 -2.97 -13.35 5.13
C ALA A 82 -4.01 -12.22 5.31
N PRO A 83 -4.40 -11.81 6.54
CA PRO A 83 -5.35 -10.71 6.74
C PRO A 83 -4.79 -9.35 6.27
N SER A 84 -3.49 -9.13 6.43
CA SER A 84 -2.80 -7.89 6.02
C SER A 84 -2.76 -7.75 4.50
N ARG A 85 -2.59 -8.88 3.78
CA ARG A 85 -2.56 -8.90 2.31
C ARG A 85 -3.91 -8.56 1.67
N PHE A 86 -5.01 -9.06 2.25
CA PHE A 86 -6.35 -8.74 1.77
C PHE A 86 -6.69 -7.25 1.93
N ARG A 87 -6.46 -6.69 3.12
CA ARG A 87 -6.68 -5.25 3.38
C ARG A 87 -5.84 -4.37 2.46
N SER A 88 -4.56 -4.72 2.29
CA SER A 88 -3.65 -3.99 1.39
C SER A 88 -4.11 -4.06 -0.06
N GLY A 89 -4.61 -5.21 -0.52
CA GLY A 89 -5.17 -5.37 -1.86
C GLY A 89 -6.40 -4.50 -2.09
N LEU A 90 -7.32 -4.44 -1.12
CA LEU A 90 -8.52 -3.61 -1.20
C LEU A 90 -8.16 -2.10 -1.23
N LEU A 91 -7.26 -1.67 -0.34
CA LEU A 91 -6.75 -0.29 -0.34
C LEU A 91 -6.05 0.05 -1.67
N ALA A 92 -5.24 -0.85 -2.21
CA ALA A 92 -4.60 -0.67 -3.51
C ALA A 92 -5.64 -0.54 -4.64
N SER A 93 -6.73 -1.32 -4.61
CA SER A 93 -7.80 -1.18 -5.60
C SER A 93 -8.51 0.18 -5.51
N PHE A 94 -8.80 0.66 -4.30
CA PHE A 94 -9.41 1.99 -4.13
C PHE A 94 -8.47 3.11 -4.54
N ALA A 95 -7.18 3.00 -4.22
CA ALA A 95 -6.16 3.94 -4.68
C ALA A 95 -6.08 3.96 -6.22
N GLY A 96 -6.14 2.79 -6.86
CA GLY A 96 -6.18 2.68 -8.33
C GLY A 96 -7.41 3.36 -8.94
N LEU A 97 -8.61 3.15 -8.37
CA LEU A 97 -9.83 3.82 -8.83
C LEU A 97 -9.77 5.34 -8.62
N ALA A 98 -9.28 5.80 -7.46
CA ALA A 98 -9.09 7.21 -7.19
C ALA A 98 -8.11 7.85 -8.18
N LEU A 99 -7.04 7.15 -8.54
CA LEU A 99 -6.08 7.60 -9.55
C LEU A 99 -6.72 7.72 -10.93
N LEU A 100 -7.55 6.75 -11.33
CA LEU A 100 -8.29 6.80 -12.60
C LEU A 100 -9.28 7.97 -12.64
N LEU A 101 -9.98 8.24 -11.54
CA LEU A 101 -10.88 9.39 -11.43
C LEU A 101 -10.12 10.72 -11.49
N ALA A 102 -8.98 10.82 -10.80
CA ALA A 102 -8.11 11.98 -10.86
C ALA A 102 -7.57 12.21 -12.29
N LEU A 103 -7.18 11.15 -12.99
CA LEU A 103 -6.75 11.18 -14.39
C LEU A 103 -7.85 11.70 -15.32
N ALA A 104 -9.07 11.17 -15.17
CA ALA A 104 -10.22 11.59 -15.96
C ALA A 104 -10.57 13.07 -15.71
N GLY A 105 -10.55 13.50 -14.44
CA GLY A 105 -10.77 14.89 -14.04
C GLY A 105 -9.71 15.84 -14.62
N LEU A 106 -8.43 15.49 -14.48
CA LEU A 106 -7.33 16.29 -15.01
C LEU A 106 -7.38 16.39 -16.54
N TYR A 107 -7.67 15.27 -17.23
CA TYR A 107 -7.89 15.27 -18.68
C TYR A 107 -9.05 16.19 -19.07
N GLY A 108 -10.18 16.12 -18.37
CA GLY A 108 -11.35 16.95 -18.62
C GLY A 108 -11.06 18.44 -18.46
N VAL A 109 -10.49 18.84 -17.32
CA VAL A 109 -10.13 20.23 -17.03
C VAL A 109 -9.11 20.76 -18.04
N MET A 110 -8.09 19.97 -18.39
CA MET A 110 -7.06 20.39 -19.33
C MET A 110 -7.58 20.45 -20.77
N SER A 111 -8.40 19.48 -21.19
CA SER A 111 -9.04 19.50 -22.50
C SER A 111 -9.97 20.70 -22.64
N TYR A 112 -10.69 21.06 -21.58
CA TYR A 112 -11.55 22.24 -21.55
C TYR A 112 -10.73 23.55 -21.61
N SER A 113 -9.67 23.65 -20.79
CA SER A 113 -8.79 24.84 -20.78
C SER A 113 -8.11 25.06 -22.13
N VAL A 114 -7.63 23.99 -22.76
CA VAL A 114 -7.07 24.01 -24.12
C VAL A 114 -8.12 24.43 -25.14
N ALA A 115 -9.35 23.91 -25.03
CA ALA A 115 -10.44 24.25 -25.94
C ALA A 115 -10.78 25.76 -25.90
N GLN A 116 -10.74 26.36 -24.72
CA GLN A 116 -11.02 27.79 -24.51
C GLN A 116 -9.89 28.69 -25.03
N ARG A 117 -8.66 28.18 -25.14
CA ARG A 117 -7.48 28.89 -25.64
C ARG A 117 -7.11 28.55 -27.09
N ARG A 118 -7.99 27.88 -27.85
CA ARG A 118 -7.68 27.44 -29.22
C ARG A 118 -7.28 28.59 -30.15
N SER A 119 -7.94 29.75 -30.04
CA SER A 119 -7.63 30.93 -30.86
C SER A 119 -6.22 31.46 -30.57
N GLU A 120 -5.86 31.64 -29.30
CA GLU A 120 -4.50 32.04 -28.89
C GLU A 120 -3.43 31.05 -29.37
N ILE A 121 -3.71 29.75 -29.24
CA ILE A 121 -2.81 28.68 -29.68
C ILE A 121 -2.66 28.71 -31.21
N GLY A 122 -3.77 28.88 -31.94
CA GLY A 122 -3.79 29.01 -33.40
C GLY A 122 -2.99 30.21 -33.91
N VAL A 123 -3.13 31.37 -33.26
CA VAL A 123 -2.35 32.58 -33.60
C VAL A 123 -0.86 32.35 -33.35
N ARG A 124 -0.47 31.73 -32.22
CA ARG A 124 0.95 31.40 -31.95
C ARG A 124 1.52 30.44 -32.98
N MET A 125 0.75 29.43 -33.38
CA MET A 125 1.13 28.48 -34.42
C MET A 125 1.29 29.18 -35.78
N ALA A 126 0.38 30.11 -36.13
CA ALA A 126 0.47 30.91 -37.36
C ALA A 126 1.70 31.86 -37.37
N LEU A 127 2.12 32.34 -36.19
CA LEU A 127 3.36 33.12 -36.02
C LEU A 127 4.64 32.26 -36.04
N GLY A 128 4.52 30.94 -36.26
CA GLY A 128 5.66 30.03 -36.42
C GLY A 128 6.16 29.36 -35.13
N ALA A 129 5.37 29.38 -34.05
CA ALA A 129 5.71 28.64 -32.84
C ALA A 129 5.80 27.13 -33.11
N ARG A 130 6.78 26.46 -32.49
CA ARG A 130 6.96 25.01 -32.67
C ARG A 130 5.90 24.25 -31.86
N PRO A 131 5.34 23.13 -32.36
CA PRO A 131 4.39 22.31 -31.60
C PRO A 131 4.91 21.91 -30.20
N ALA A 132 6.22 21.66 -30.08
CA ALA A 132 6.86 21.32 -28.81
C ALA A 132 6.84 22.48 -27.78
N GLU A 133 6.89 23.73 -28.23
CA GLU A 133 6.82 24.92 -27.36
C GLU A 133 5.42 25.07 -26.79
N VAL A 134 4.39 24.83 -27.60
CA VAL A 134 2.99 24.82 -27.17
C VAL A 134 2.72 23.69 -26.17
N VAL A 135 3.21 22.48 -26.44
CA VAL A 135 3.08 21.36 -25.49
C VAL A 135 3.77 21.68 -24.16
N ARG A 136 5.00 22.21 -24.19
CA ARG A 136 5.75 22.57 -22.98
C ARG A 136 5.02 23.64 -22.17
N LEU A 137 4.43 24.63 -22.84
CA LEU A 137 3.63 25.67 -22.19
C LEU A 137 2.42 25.08 -21.47
N ILE A 138 1.65 24.22 -22.15
CA ILE A 138 0.44 23.60 -21.58
C ILE A 138 0.81 22.70 -20.40
N LEU A 139 1.87 21.90 -20.52
CA LEU A 139 2.37 21.06 -19.42
C LEU A 139 2.86 21.91 -18.23
N GLY A 140 3.52 23.04 -18.50
CA GLY A 140 3.96 23.97 -17.45
C GLY A 140 2.78 24.62 -16.71
N GLN A 141 1.74 25.01 -17.41
CA GLN A 141 0.50 25.52 -16.80
C GLN A 141 -0.21 24.42 -16.01
N GLY A 142 -0.24 23.19 -16.52
CA GLY A 142 -0.79 22.04 -15.81
C GLY A 142 -0.03 21.73 -14.53
N LEU A 143 1.31 21.80 -14.56
CA LEU A 143 2.16 21.63 -13.37
C LEU A 143 1.85 22.66 -12.28
N TRP A 144 1.48 23.90 -12.63
CA TRP A 144 1.05 24.90 -11.65
C TRP A 144 -0.21 24.49 -10.88
N LEU A 145 -1.06 23.64 -11.46
CA LEU A 145 -2.23 23.07 -10.78
C LEU A 145 -1.87 21.80 -10.00
N VAL A 146 -1.03 20.94 -10.58
CA VAL A 146 -0.67 19.64 -10.01
C VAL A 146 0.20 19.79 -8.76
N VAL A 147 1.21 20.65 -8.77
CA VAL A 147 2.18 20.79 -7.67
C VAL A 147 1.49 21.19 -6.35
N PRO A 148 0.63 22.23 -6.30
CA PRO A 148 -0.12 22.55 -5.08
C PRO A 148 -1.03 21.42 -4.63
N GLY A 149 -1.68 20.72 -5.56
CA GLY A 149 -2.52 19.56 -5.26
C GLY A 149 -1.74 18.42 -4.61
N VAL A 150 -0.55 18.10 -5.12
CA VAL A 150 0.34 17.08 -4.54
C VAL A 150 0.84 17.50 -3.16
N VAL A 151 1.23 18.77 -2.98
CA VAL A 151 1.68 19.30 -1.68
C VAL A 151 0.56 19.25 -0.65
N LEU A 152 -0.63 19.74 -0.99
CA LEU A 152 -1.80 19.70 -0.11
C LEU A 152 -2.21 18.26 0.20
N GLY A 153 -2.22 17.38 -0.79
CA GLY A 153 -2.49 15.96 -0.61
C GLY A 153 -1.50 15.28 0.33
N ALA A 154 -0.21 15.59 0.21
CA ALA A 154 0.83 15.07 1.10
C ALA A 154 0.64 15.56 2.55
N ILE A 155 0.30 16.83 2.75
CA ILE A 155 0.00 17.40 4.08
C ILE A 155 -1.22 16.71 4.69
N LEU A 156 -2.30 16.53 3.92
CA LEU A 156 -3.51 15.85 4.38
C LEU A 156 -3.23 14.39 4.71
N ALA A 157 -2.50 13.67 3.86
CA ALA A 157 -2.12 12.28 4.10
C ALA A 157 -1.28 12.14 5.37
N PHE A 158 -0.34 13.05 5.60
CA PHE A 158 0.47 13.10 6.82
C PHE A 158 -0.40 13.35 8.07
N ALA A 159 -1.32 14.31 8.01
CA ALA A 159 -2.23 14.63 9.11
C ALA A 159 -3.17 13.46 9.44
N SER A 160 -3.76 12.84 8.41
CA SER A 160 -4.59 11.64 8.56
C SER A 160 -3.79 10.48 9.14
N GLY A 161 -2.58 10.23 8.65
CA GLY A 161 -1.70 9.18 9.18
C GLY A 161 -1.41 9.35 10.67
N ARG A 162 -1.27 10.59 11.14
CA ARG A 162 -1.11 10.90 12.56
C ARG A 162 -2.37 10.59 13.38
N LEU A 163 -3.55 10.96 12.87
CA LEU A 163 -4.84 10.64 13.52
C LEU A 163 -5.07 9.13 13.62
N PHE A 164 -4.72 8.36 12.58
CA PHE A 164 -4.83 6.90 12.61
C PHE A 164 -3.77 6.24 13.51
N SER A 165 -2.57 6.82 13.63
CA SER A 165 -1.55 6.30 14.56
C SER A 165 -1.99 6.38 16.03
N SER A 166 -2.88 7.31 16.39
CA SER A 166 -3.49 7.31 17.74
C SER A 166 -4.54 6.23 17.94
N LEU A 167 -5.04 5.61 16.87
CA LEU A 167 -6.03 4.53 16.90
C LEU A 167 -5.41 3.14 16.66
N VAL A 168 -4.25 3.08 16.00
CA VAL A 168 -3.56 1.84 15.62
C VAL A 168 -2.13 1.87 16.16
N TYR A 169 -1.87 1.09 17.21
CA TYR A 169 -0.53 0.92 17.78
C TYR A 169 0.39 0.16 16.81
N GLY A 170 1.64 0.62 16.65
CA GLY A 170 2.71 -0.17 16.04
C GLY A 170 3.06 0.10 14.57
N VAL A 171 2.32 0.95 13.85
CA VAL A 171 2.62 1.29 12.44
C VAL A 171 3.48 2.54 12.36
N LYS A 172 4.70 2.44 11.81
CA LYS A 172 5.49 3.61 11.38
C LYS A 172 4.77 4.25 10.18
N THR A 173 3.89 5.21 10.45
CA THR A 173 3.02 5.86 9.45
C THR A 173 3.73 6.88 8.55
N THR A 174 5.02 7.14 8.75
CA THR A 174 5.75 8.22 8.08
C THR A 174 7.10 7.74 7.53
N ASP A 175 7.06 7.10 6.37
CA ASP A 175 8.25 6.82 5.56
C ASP A 175 8.42 7.92 4.48
N PRO A 176 9.43 8.80 4.59
CA PRO A 176 9.67 9.87 3.62
C PRO A 176 9.90 9.35 2.20
N ILE A 177 10.50 8.16 2.05
CA ILE A 177 10.80 7.57 0.74
C ILE A 177 9.49 7.21 0.03
N THR A 178 8.54 6.62 0.75
CA THR A 178 7.22 6.30 0.21
C THR A 178 6.46 7.56 -0.20
N PHE A 179 6.46 8.62 0.61
CA PHE A 179 5.82 9.90 0.27
C PHE A 179 6.44 10.53 -0.99
N LEU A 180 7.77 10.55 -1.07
CA LEU A 180 8.47 11.08 -2.25
C LEU A 180 8.17 10.24 -3.50
N GLY A 181 8.17 8.92 -3.38
CA GLY A 181 7.84 8.01 -4.48
C GLY A 181 6.42 8.23 -5.01
N ILE A 182 5.43 8.38 -4.12
CA ILE A 182 4.04 8.68 -4.49
C ILE A 182 3.95 10.05 -5.15
N ALA A 183 4.60 11.09 -4.60
CA ALA A 183 4.59 12.43 -5.18
C ALA A 183 5.14 12.43 -6.62
N VAL A 184 6.28 11.78 -6.85
CA VAL A 184 6.87 11.64 -8.19
C VAL A 184 5.95 10.85 -9.11
N MET A 185 5.37 9.73 -8.63
CA MET A 185 4.43 8.93 -9.41
C MET A 185 3.20 9.73 -9.83
N LEU A 186 2.60 10.51 -8.93
CA LEU A 186 1.45 11.36 -9.24
C LEU A 186 1.79 12.44 -10.26
N VAL A 187 2.98 13.05 -10.18
CA VAL A 187 3.44 14.03 -11.18
C VAL A 187 3.60 13.38 -12.55
N ILE A 188 4.21 12.19 -12.63
CA ILE A 188 4.36 11.45 -13.89
C ILE A 188 2.98 11.12 -14.49
N VAL A 189 2.08 10.57 -13.68
CA VAL A 189 0.73 10.20 -14.09
C VAL A 189 -0.05 11.44 -14.58
N ALA A 190 0.08 12.56 -13.88
CA ALA A 190 -0.52 13.82 -14.30
C ALA A 190 0.05 14.31 -15.64
N LEU A 191 1.38 14.30 -15.82
CA LEU A 191 2.02 14.68 -17.08
C LEU A 191 1.53 13.80 -18.24
N LEU A 192 1.40 12.49 -18.04
CA LEU A 192 0.86 11.57 -19.04
C LEU A 192 -0.58 11.91 -19.41
N ALA A 193 -1.43 12.23 -18.42
CA ALA A 193 -2.82 12.64 -18.64
C ALA A 193 -2.90 13.93 -19.48
N MET A 194 -2.05 14.90 -19.18
CA MET A 194 -2.01 16.22 -19.81
C MET A 194 -1.35 16.20 -21.19
N TYR A 195 -0.50 15.21 -21.46
CA TYR A 195 0.24 15.12 -22.72
C TYR A 195 -0.70 14.92 -23.92
N ILE A 196 -1.74 14.11 -23.80
CA ILE A 196 -2.70 13.85 -24.88
C ILE A 196 -3.43 15.13 -25.34
N PRO A 197 -4.12 15.90 -24.46
CA PRO A 197 -4.78 17.13 -24.87
C PRO A 197 -3.78 18.21 -25.32
N ALA A 198 -2.58 18.28 -24.71
CA ALA A 198 -1.53 19.21 -25.14
C ALA A 198 -1.04 18.91 -26.57
N ARG A 199 -0.80 17.64 -26.90
CA ARG A 199 -0.40 17.22 -28.24
C ARG A 199 -1.51 17.46 -29.26
N ARG A 200 -2.78 17.21 -28.89
CA ARG A 200 -3.93 17.54 -29.74
C ARG A 200 -4.00 19.05 -30.03
N ALA A 201 -3.75 19.90 -29.04
CA ALA A 201 -3.73 21.35 -29.22
C ALA A 201 -2.66 21.81 -30.22
N ALA A 202 -1.46 21.24 -30.12
CA ALA A 202 -0.32 21.60 -30.95
C ALA A 202 -0.44 21.07 -32.41
N GLY A 203 -1.37 20.15 -32.66
CA GLY A 203 -1.68 19.63 -34.00
C GLY A 203 -2.89 20.29 -34.68
N ILE A 204 -3.49 21.32 -34.07
CA ILE A 204 -4.61 22.06 -34.69
C ILE A 204 -4.06 22.89 -35.85
N ASP A 205 -4.67 22.74 -37.03
CA ASP A 205 -4.34 23.54 -38.21
C ASP A 205 -4.70 25.02 -37.94
N PRO A 206 -3.74 25.95 -37.99
CA PRO A 206 -3.97 27.37 -37.72
C PRO A 206 -5.04 28.00 -38.63
N MET A 207 -5.21 27.49 -39.86
CA MET A 207 -6.23 27.98 -40.79
C MET A 207 -7.65 27.56 -40.39
N VAL A 208 -7.80 26.42 -39.71
CA VAL A 208 -9.10 25.96 -39.17
C VAL A 208 -9.44 26.72 -37.89
N ALA A 209 -8.44 27.05 -37.07
CA ALA A 209 -8.62 27.79 -35.82
C ALA A 209 -9.07 29.25 -36.02
N LEU A 210 -8.69 29.88 -37.14
CA LEU A 210 -9.08 31.26 -37.50
C LEU A 210 -10.40 31.36 -38.27
N ARG A 211 -10.91 30.24 -38.81
CA ARG A 211 -12.15 30.19 -39.61
C ARG A 211 -13.39 29.81 -38.79
N SER A 212 -13.21 29.45 -37.52
CA SER A 212 -14.30 29.07 -36.60
C SER A 212 -14.94 30.24 -35.86
N GLU A 213 -14.83 31.46 -36.40
CA GLU A 213 -15.58 32.65 -35.97
C GLU A 213 -16.66 33.00 -37.01
#